data_AF-A0A8X6UQF2-F1
#
_entry.id   AF-A0A8X6UQF2-F1
#
_cell.length_a   1.000
_cell.length_b   1.000
_cell.length_c   1.000
_cell.angle_alpha   90.00
_cell.angle_beta   90.00
_cell.angle_gamma   90.00
#
_symmetry.space_group_name_H-M   'P 1'
#
loop_
_entity.id
_entity.type
_entity.pdbx_description
1 polymer ?
#
loop_
_entity_poly.entity_id
_entity_poly.type
_entity_poly.pdbx_seq_one_letter_code
_entity_poly.pdbx_strand_id
1 'polypeptide(L)'
;MDFKPMGSDEEAVAMKEGQMVEVIDASKPRRWLVRTLPMNGDEISLEGWVPACYLEKSTAFDTLSSYVVTEAELDPKELEATQNREAIVKELVETEEDFAKDMQYVVENYYKQMDNPRLPKEFRDRKGSVFGNFKDICDFHNK
;
A
#
# COMPACT_ATOMS: atom_id res chain seq x y z
N MET A 1 -4.62 8.48 19.15
CA MET A 1 -4.62 8.89 20.56
C MET A 1 -5.62 8.07 21.35
N ASP A 2 -5.32 7.72 22.60
CA ASP A 2 -6.26 7.03 23.49
C ASP A 2 -7.39 7.96 23.96
N PHE A 3 -8.61 7.41 24.13
CA PHE A 3 -9.75 8.09 24.72
C PHE A 3 -10.17 7.40 26.03
N LYS A 4 -10.19 8.15 27.14
CA LYS A 4 -10.70 7.69 28.42
C LYS A 4 -11.83 8.63 28.88
N PRO A 5 -13.05 8.11 29.10
CA PRO A 5 -14.16 8.93 29.55
C PRO A 5 -13.89 9.50 30.94
N MET A 6 -14.31 10.75 31.17
CA MET A 6 -14.26 11.35 32.51
C MET A 6 -15.33 10.68 33.38
N GLY A 7 -15.07 10.55 34.69
CA GLY A 7 -15.90 9.75 35.62
C GLY A 7 -17.37 10.17 35.80
N SER A 8 -17.88 11.12 35.02
CA SER A 8 -19.28 11.55 34.97
C SER A 8 -20.00 11.17 33.66
N ASP A 9 -19.30 10.57 32.69
CA ASP A 9 -19.82 10.25 31.36
C ASP A 9 -20.10 8.73 31.27
N GLU A 10 -21.18 8.29 31.94
CA GLU A 10 -21.54 6.86 32.04
C GLU A 10 -21.93 6.24 30.69
N GLU A 11 -22.26 7.07 29.69
CA GLU A 11 -22.62 6.63 28.34
C GLU A 11 -21.41 6.57 27.39
N ALA A 12 -20.19 6.84 27.87
CA ALA A 12 -18.99 6.90 27.02
C ALA A 12 -18.13 5.64 27.14
N VAL A 13 -17.60 5.16 26.00
CA VAL A 13 -16.75 3.97 25.94
C VAL A 13 -15.28 4.37 25.85
N ALA A 14 -14.42 3.72 26.64
CA ALA A 14 -12.98 3.93 26.55
C ALA A 14 -12.41 3.26 25.29
N MET A 15 -11.47 3.93 24.62
CA MET A 15 -10.83 3.42 23.41
C MET A 15 -9.33 3.64 23.44
N LYS A 16 -8.59 2.76 22.77
CA LYS A 16 -7.15 2.91 22.53
C LYS A 16 -6.87 3.29 21.08
N GLU A 17 -5.74 3.96 20.85
CA GLU A 17 -5.26 4.20 19.50
C GLU A 17 -5.08 2.88 18.74
N GLY A 18 -5.61 2.81 17.52
CA GLY A 18 -5.60 1.61 16.67
C GLY A 18 -6.73 0.61 16.97
N GLN A 19 -7.61 0.87 17.95
CA GLN A 19 -8.79 0.03 18.18
C GLN A 19 -9.88 0.31 17.14
N MET A 20 -10.34 -0.75 16.47
CA MET A 20 -11.39 -0.68 15.46
C MET A 20 -12.78 -0.60 16.12
N VAL A 21 -13.67 0.20 15.52
CA VAL A 21 -15.04 0.37 15.98
C VAL A 21 -16.03 0.44 14.83
N GLU A 22 -17.23 -0.08 15.07
CA GLU A 22 -18.38 0.12 14.18
C GLU A 22 -19.18 1.35 14.63
N VAL A 23 -19.57 2.20 13.68
CA VAL A 23 -20.39 3.38 13.97
C VAL A 23 -21.87 2.97 13.96
N ILE A 24 -22.55 3.11 15.10
CA ILE A 24 -23.98 2.81 15.27
C ILE A 24 -24.83 4.05 14.96
N ASP A 25 -24.43 5.22 15.47
CA ASP A 25 -25.16 6.49 15.28
C ASP A 25 -24.19 7.67 15.09
N ALA A 26 -24.32 8.35 13.95
CA ALA A 26 -23.56 9.55 13.58
C ALA A 26 -24.44 10.82 13.45
N SER A 27 -25.69 10.78 13.95
CA SER A 27 -26.66 11.88 13.89
C SER A 27 -26.15 13.16 14.56
N LYS A 28 -25.27 13.03 15.57
CA LYS A 28 -24.64 14.15 16.26
C LYS A 28 -23.26 14.44 15.63
N PRO A 29 -22.96 15.66 15.17
CA PRO A 29 -21.74 15.95 14.43
C PRO A 29 -20.44 15.90 15.26
N ARG A 30 -20.52 15.90 16.60
CA ARG A 30 -19.33 15.94 17.49
C ARG A 30 -19.14 14.70 18.36
N ARG A 31 -20.16 13.85 18.48
CA ARG A 31 -20.13 12.63 19.28
C ARG A 31 -20.89 11.54 18.55
N TRP A 32 -20.26 10.41 18.31
CA TRP A 32 -20.89 9.28 17.63
C TRP A 32 -21.02 8.12 18.59
N LEU A 33 -22.12 7.37 18.45
CA LEU A 33 -22.30 6.11 19.16
C LEU A 33 -21.54 5.04 18.39
N VAL A 34 -20.62 4.37 19.06
CA VAL A 34 -19.79 3.33 18.46
C VAL A 34 -19.85 2.04 19.26
N ARG A 35 -19.66 0.92 18.57
CA ARG A 35 -19.44 -0.40 19.17
C ARG A 35 -17.97 -0.77 18.98
N THR A 36 -17.29 -1.09 20.07
CA THR A 36 -15.91 -1.60 20.02
C THR A 36 -15.89 -3.02 19.48
N LEU A 37 -14.98 -3.27 18.54
CA LEU A 37 -14.73 -4.61 18.02
C LEU A 37 -13.70 -5.31 18.90
N PRO A 38 -13.89 -6.60 19.20
CA PRO A 38 -12.94 -7.37 20.00
C PRO A 38 -11.62 -7.48 19.25
N MET A 39 -10.51 -7.10 19.91
CA MET A 39 -9.20 -7.16 19.28
C MET A 39 -8.64 -8.60 19.29
N ASN A 40 -9.15 -9.43 20.20
CA ASN A 40 -8.91 -10.87 20.30
C ASN A 40 -10.23 -11.57 20.66
N GLY A 41 -10.42 -12.84 20.27
CA GLY A 41 -11.69 -13.57 20.35
C GLY A 41 -12.37 -13.72 21.73
N ASP A 42 -11.77 -13.19 22.81
CA ASP A 42 -12.29 -13.23 24.19
C ASP A 42 -12.75 -11.86 24.72
N GLU A 43 -12.64 -10.76 23.95
CA GLU A 43 -13.14 -9.44 24.37
C GLU A 43 -14.64 -9.25 24.10
N ILE A 44 -15.33 -8.58 25.02
CA ILE A 44 -16.75 -8.24 24.88
C ILE A 44 -16.86 -6.89 24.18
N SER A 45 -17.65 -6.83 23.10
CA SER A 45 -18.00 -5.56 22.45
C SER A 45 -18.73 -4.63 23.42
N LEU A 46 -18.17 -3.44 23.62
CA LEU A 46 -18.76 -2.36 24.42
C LEU A 46 -19.29 -1.26 23.51
N GLU A 47 -20.45 -0.71 23.86
CA GLU A 47 -21.06 0.43 23.17
C GLU A 47 -20.95 1.70 24.01
N GLY A 48 -20.74 2.82 23.35
CA GLY A 48 -20.79 4.12 24.00
C GLY A 48 -20.51 5.28 23.05
N TRP A 49 -20.73 6.49 23.55
CA TRP A 49 -20.47 7.72 22.81
C TRP A 49 -19.01 8.10 22.88
N VAL A 50 -18.42 8.41 21.73
CA VAL A 50 -17.05 8.92 21.61
C VAL A 50 -17.00 10.19 20.76
N PRO A 51 -16.08 11.12 21.02
CA PRO A 51 -15.94 12.31 20.19
C PRO A 51 -15.48 11.93 18.78
N ALA A 52 -16.16 12.45 17.75
CA ALA A 52 -15.88 12.11 16.36
C ALA A 52 -14.44 12.47 15.92
N CYS A 53 -13.78 13.42 16.60
CA CYS A 53 -12.41 13.82 16.32
C CYS A 53 -11.34 12.80 16.75
N TYR A 54 -11.72 11.73 17.47
CA TYR A 54 -10.85 10.60 17.81
C TYR A 54 -11.04 9.42 16.84
N LEU A 55 -11.95 9.55 15.87
CA LEU A 55 -12.24 8.51 14.88
C LEU A 55 -11.65 8.93 13.53
N GLU A 56 -10.91 8.02 12.92
CA GLU A 56 -10.46 8.13 11.54
C GLU A 56 -11.25 7.13 10.69
N LYS A 57 -11.61 7.55 9.47
CA LYS A 57 -12.24 6.62 8.54
C LYS A 57 -11.18 5.61 8.11
N SER A 58 -11.46 4.33 8.31
CA SER A 58 -10.62 3.26 7.77
C SER A 58 -10.43 3.49 6.28
N THR A 59 -9.18 3.69 5.88
CA THR A 59 -8.87 3.81 4.46
C THR A 59 -8.91 2.42 3.83
N ALA A 60 -9.10 2.34 2.52
CA ALA A 60 -9.06 1.07 1.79
C ALA A 60 -7.72 0.32 1.98
N PHE A 61 -6.66 1.02 2.39
CA PHE A 61 -5.36 0.45 2.72
C PHE A 61 -5.35 -0.22 4.10
N ASP A 62 -6.01 0.38 5.09
CA ASP A 62 -6.10 -0.16 6.46
C ASP A 62 -6.97 -1.42 6.54
N THR A 63 -8.01 -1.52 5.70
CA THR A 63 -8.81 -2.76 5.57
C THR A 63 -7.99 -3.89 4.94
N LEU A 64 -7.17 -3.61 3.92
CA LEU A 64 -6.30 -4.63 3.29
C LEU A 64 -5.18 -5.13 4.22
N SER A 65 -4.70 -4.28 5.13
CA SER A 65 -3.60 -4.63 6.03
C SER A 65 -4.05 -5.29 7.34
N SER A 66 -5.30 -5.13 7.78
CA SER A 66 -5.75 -5.60 9.11
C SER A 66 -6.95 -6.55 9.09
N TYR A 67 -7.71 -6.63 8.00
CA TYR A 67 -8.84 -7.54 7.89
C TYR A 67 -8.57 -8.54 6.77
N VAL A 68 -8.47 -9.82 7.14
CA VAL A 68 -8.65 -10.90 6.17
C VAL A 68 -10.12 -10.82 5.76
N VAL A 69 -10.45 -9.95 4.82
CA VAL A 69 -11.78 -9.94 4.19
C VAL A 69 -11.85 -11.27 3.45
N THR A 70 -12.53 -12.25 4.04
CA THR A 70 -12.80 -13.50 3.34
C THR A 70 -13.61 -13.13 2.10
N GLU A 71 -13.18 -13.59 0.92
CA GLU A 71 -13.79 -13.30 -0.39
C GLU A 71 -15.31 -13.50 -0.43
N ALA A 72 -15.86 -14.24 0.53
CA ALA A 72 -17.28 -14.54 0.70
C ALA A 72 -18.18 -13.36 1.12
N GLU A 73 -17.65 -12.25 1.64
CA GLU A 73 -18.46 -11.10 2.12
C GLU A 73 -18.44 -9.88 1.19
N LEU A 74 -17.63 -9.89 0.12
CA LEU A 74 -17.58 -8.79 -0.85
C LEU A 74 -18.76 -8.87 -1.83
N ASP A 75 -19.30 -7.71 -2.23
CA ASP A 75 -20.17 -7.64 -3.39
C ASP A 75 -19.42 -8.20 -4.61
N PRO A 76 -20.05 -9.03 -5.48
CA PRO A 76 -19.37 -9.63 -6.64
C PRO A 76 -18.62 -8.61 -7.51
N LYS A 77 -19.13 -7.38 -7.61
CA LYS A 77 -18.50 -6.30 -8.37
C LYS A 77 -17.26 -5.75 -7.67
N GLU A 78 -17.24 -5.71 -6.34
CA GLU A 78 -16.05 -5.32 -5.58
C GLU A 78 -14.98 -6.40 -5.65
N LEU A 79 -15.37 -7.68 -5.67
CA LEU A 79 -14.44 -8.80 -5.78
C LEU A 79 -13.76 -8.78 -7.16
N GLU A 80 -14.54 -8.60 -8.22
CA GLU A 80 -14.02 -8.45 -9.59
C GLU A 80 -13.08 -7.25 -9.72
N ALA A 81 -13.43 -6.10 -9.13
CA ALA A 81 -12.58 -4.91 -9.15
C ALA A 81 -11.24 -5.15 -8.44
N THR A 82 -11.26 -5.89 -7.33
CA THR A 82 -10.07 -6.22 -6.54
C THR A 82 -9.17 -7.18 -7.31
N GLN A 83 -9.74 -8.27 -7.84
CA GLN A 83 -9.00 -9.25 -8.67
C GLN A 83 -8.40 -8.60 -9.91
N ASN A 84 -9.15 -7.72 -10.59
CA ASN A 84 -8.64 -7.01 -11.76
C ASN A 84 -7.48 -6.07 -11.38
N ARG A 85 -7.59 -5.35 -10.26
CA ARG A 85 -6.50 -4.51 -9.76
C ARG A 85 -5.26 -5.33 -9.44
N GLU A 86 -5.40 -6.48 -8.77
CA GLU A 86 -4.29 -7.37 -8.46
C GLU A 86 -3.64 -7.92 -9.73
N ALA A 87 -4.43 -8.33 -10.72
CA ALA A 87 -3.93 -8.81 -12.00
C ALA A 87 -3.12 -7.73 -12.73
N ILE A 88 -3.63 -6.49 -12.80
CA ILE A 88 -2.93 -5.36 -13.43
C ILE A 88 -1.62 -5.04 -12.69
N VAL A 89 -1.65 -5.00 -11.35
CA VAL A 89 -0.45 -4.72 -10.55
C VAL A 89 0.58 -5.82 -10.74
N LYS A 90 0.16 -7.09 -10.78
CA LYS A 90 1.03 -8.22 -11.04
C LYS A 90 1.67 -8.14 -12.42
N GLU A 91 0.88 -7.90 -13.47
CA GLU A 91 1.38 -7.74 -14.83
C GLU A 91 2.38 -6.58 -14.92
N LEU A 92 2.09 -5.45 -14.25
CA LEU A 92 3.00 -4.31 -14.21
C LEU A 92 4.34 -4.67 -13.57
N VAL A 93 4.34 -5.42 -12.47
CA VAL A 93 5.58 -5.86 -11.81
C VAL A 93 6.35 -6.84 -12.69
N GLU A 94 5.68 -7.85 -13.26
CA GLU A 94 6.33 -8.84 -14.12
C GLU A 94 6.97 -8.20 -15.35
N THR A 95 6.25 -7.29 -16.02
CA THR A 95 6.78 -6.58 -17.20
C THR A 95 7.91 -5.63 -16.86
N GLU A 96 7.89 -5.01 -15.67
CA GLU A 96 8.98 -4.17 -15.17
C GLU A 96 10.24 -4.99 -14.84
N GLU A 97 10.09 -6.17 -14.23
CA GLU A 97 11.20 -7.08 -13.95
C GLU A 97 11.89 -7.54 -15.25
N ASP A 98 11.10 -7.91 -16.27
CA ASP A 98 11.63 -8.28 -17.59
C ASP A 98 12.33 -7.10 -18.27
N PHE A 99 11.74 -5.90 -18.21
CA PHE A 99 12.36 -4.68 -18.72
C PHE A 99 13.71 -4.38 -18.05
N ALA A 100 13.77 -4.43 -16.72
CA ALA A 100 15.01 -4.18 -15.97
C ALA A 100 16.10 -5.22 -16.31
N LYS A 101 15.72 -6.48 -16.48
CA LYS A 101 16.61 -7.57 -16.89
C LYS A 101 17.17 -7.35 -18.30
N ASP A 102 16.33 -6.93 -19.25
CA ASP A 102 16.77 -6.60 -20.61
C ASP A 102 17.72 -5.39 -20.61
N MET A 103 17.44 -4.37 -19.79
CA MET A 103 18.35 -3.25 -19.61
C MET A 103 19.72 -3.69 -19.08
N GLN A 104 19.75 -4.54 -18.04
CA GLN A 104 20.99 -5.10 -17.50
C GLN A 104 21.75 -5.87 -18.57
N TYR A 105 21.07 -6.71 -19.36
CA TYR A 105 21.69 -7.44 -20.45
C TYR A 105 22.40 -6.50 -21.44
N VAL A 106 21.75 -5.39 -21.81
CA VAL A 106 22.35 -4.39 -22.71
C VAL A 106 23.58 -3.73 -22.06
N VAL A 107 23.50 -3.38 -20.77
CA VAL A 107 24.64 -2.80 -20.05
C VAL A 107 25.82 -3.77 -20.02
N GLU A 108 25.57 -5.04 -19.73
CA GLU A 108 26.62 -6.05 -19.56
C GLU A 108 27.28 -6.46 -20.88
N ASN A 109 26.47 -6.64 -21.93
CA ASN A 109 26.92 -7.27 -23.17
C ASN A 109 27.25 -6.28 -24.28
N TYR A 110 26.72 -5.05 -24.22
CA TYR A 110 27.00 -4.03 -25.24
C TYR A 110 27.67 -2.79 -24.65
N TYR A 111 27.09 -2.18 -23.61
CA TYR A 111 27.61 -0.93 -23.06
C TYR A 111 29.04 -1.07 -22.54
N LYS A 112 29.31 -2.10 -21.71
CA LYS A 112 30.66 -2.37 -21.18
C LYS A 112 31.65 -2.78 -22.28
N GLN A 113 31.19 -3.46 -23.34
CA GLN A 113 32.06 -3.89 -24.45
C GLN A 113 32.60 -2.72 -25.28
N MET A 114 31.95 -1.56 -25.23
CA MET A 114 32.45 -0.34 -25.88
C MET A 114 33.76 0.17 -25.27
N ASP A 115 34.10 -0.23 -24.04
CA ASP A 115 35.39 0.12 -23.43
C ASP A 115 36.52 -0.87 -23.78
N ASN A 116 36.22 -1.91 -24.57
CA ASN A 116 37.17 -2.94 -24.93
C ASN A 116 38.33 -2.35 -25.78
N PRO A 117 39.60 -2.48 -25.34
CA PRO A 117 40.77 -1.99 -26.08
C PRO A 117 40.92 -2.57 -27.49
N ARG A 118 40.33 -3.76 -27.76
CA ARG A 118 40.36 -4.43 -29.06
C ARG A 118 39.35 -3.87 -30.05
N LEU A 119 38.35 -3.10 -29.60
CA LEU A 119 37.36 -2.47 -30.47
C LEU A 119 38.00 -1.28 -31.20
N PRO A 120 37.75 -1.06 -32.50
CA PRO A 120 38.27 0.11 -33.20
C PRO A 120 37.83 1.42 -32.53
N LYS A 121 38.73 2.41 -32.50
CA LYS A 121 38.52 3.68 -31.77
C LYS A 121 37.23 4.39 -32.19
N GLU A 122 36.89 4.36 -33.48
CA GLU A 122 35.67 4.97 -34.04
C GLU A 122 34.37 4.45 -33.40
N PHE A 123 34.35 3.21 -32.92
CA PHE A 123 33.20 2.69 -32.18
C PHE A 123 33.21 3.15 -30.73
N ARG A 124 34.36 3.08 -30.07
CA ARG A 124 34.51 3.54 -28.67
C ARG A 124 34.12 5.00 -28.49
N ASP A 125 34.56 5.86 -29.39
CA ASP A 125 34.29 7.30 -29.35
C ASP A 125 32.78 7.62 -29.53
N ARG A 126 32.01 6.68 -30.10
CA ARG A 126 30.55 6.81 -30.28
C ARG A 126 29.72 6.25 -29.13
N LYS A 127 30.34 5.71 -28.07
CA LYS A 127 29.63 5.14 -26.90
C LYS A 127 28.59 6.10 -26.33
N GLY A 128 28.96 7.37 -26.10
CA GLY A 128 28.04 8.37 -25.57
C GLY A 128 26.87 8.69 -26.51
N SER A 129 27.08 8.66 -27.83
CA SER A 129 26.03 8.91 -28.81
C SER A 129 25.06 7.75 -28.98
N VAL A 130 25.53 6.50 -28.81
CA VAL A 130 24.69 5.30 -28.96
C VAL A 130 23.89 5.05 -27.69
N PHE A 131 24.51 5.21 -26.52
CA PHE A 131 23.88 4.83 -25.24
C PHE A 131 23.37 6.00 -24.41
N GLY A 132 23.83 7.23 -24.62
CA GLY A 132 23.37 8.39 -23.84
C GLY A 132 23.41 8.14 -22.32
N ASN A 133 22.28 8.39 -21.65
CA ASN A 133 22.05 8.15 -20.22
C ASN A 133 21.48 6.76 -19.91
N PHE A 134 21.56 5.80 -20.83
CA PHE A 134 20.97 4.45 -20.67
C PHE A 134 21.44 3.74 -19.39
N LYS A 135 22.72 3.89 -19.02
CA LYS A 135 23.25 3.30 -17.78
C LYS A 135 22.60 3.91 -16.55
N ASP A 136 22.38 5.22 -16.52
CA ASP A 136 21.78 5.90 -15.37
C ASP A 136 20.32 5.48 -15.17
N ILE A 137 19.59 5.30 -16.29
CA ILE A 137 18.23 4.76 -16.27
C ILE A 137 18.26 3.31 -15.76
N CYS A 138 19.13 2.46 -16.28
CA CYS A 138 19.27 1.08 -15.80
C CYS A 138 19.61 1.01 -14.30
N ASP A 139 20.53 1.85 -13.83
CA ASP A 139 20.89 1.93 -12.41
C ASP A 139 19.72 2.45 -11.55
N PHE A 140 18.82 3.27 -12.11
CA PHE A 140 17.62 3.73 -11.42
C PHE A 140 16.59 2.60 -11.26
N HIS A 141 16.34 1.81 -12.30
CA HIS A 141 15.40 0.69 -12.27
C HIS A 141 15.86 -0.50 -11.40
N ASN A 142 17.17 -0.57 -11.05
CA ASN A 142 17.74 -1.66 -10.25
C ASN A 142 17.96 -1.30 -8.76
N LYS A 143 17.43 -0.17 -8.28
CA LYS A 143 17.48 0.26 -6.87
C LYS A 143 16.21 -0.13 -6.14
#